data_AF-A0A3G8R2U1-F1
#
_entry.id   AF-A0A3G8R2U1-F1
#
_cell.length_a   1.000
_cell.length_b   1.000
_cell.length_c   1.000
_cell.angle_alpha   90.00
_cell.angle_beta   90.00
_cell.angle_gamma   90.00
#
_symmetry.space_group_name_H-M   'P 1'
#
loop_
_entity.id
_entity.type
_entity.pdbx_description
1 polymer ?
#
loop_
_entity_poly.entity_id
_entity_poly.type
_entity_poly.pdbx_seq_one_letter_code
_entity_poly.pdbx_strand_id
1 'polypeptide(L)'
;MKSQLRNITVDGYAFVYWYTGGSSFILNLSPKENKNIKITLIFQADPPEEEPHTSWSFYDIPAQINGMETVIHLGKPKHIAEIISYLIAKRQELWIQGRPQVLDHAWDLLKEMGYCEFKPIWIRQW
;
A
#
# COMPACT_ATOMS: atom_id res chain seq x y z
N MET A 1 -10.30 4.81 -11.64
CA MET A 1 -11.45 4.36 -10.78
C MET A 1 -11.55 5.23 -9.53
N LYS A 2 -12.76 5.68 -9.13
CA LYS A 2 -12.96 6.37 -7.84
C LYS A 2 -12.61 5.41 -6.70
N SER A 3 -11.64 5.76 -5.84
CA SER A 3 -11.30 4.93 -4.70
C SER A 3 -12.44 4.95 -3.69
N GLN A 4 -13.10 3.81 -3.47
CA GLN A 4 -14.08 3.69 -2.40
C GLN A 4 -13.34 3.71 -1.05
N LEU A 5 -13.79 4.57 -0.13
CA LEU A 5 -13.34 4.57 1.26
C LEU A 5 -13.80 3.27 1.94
N ARG A 6 -12.86 2.58 2.61
CA ARG A 6 -13.08 1.29 3.27
C ARG A 6 -12.68 1.40 4.74
N ASN A 7 -13.37 0.65 5.60
CA ASN A 7 -13.04 0.57 7.03
C ASN A 7 -12.30 -0.74 7.31
N ILE A 8 -11.37 -0.71 8.25
CA ILE A 8 -10.68 -1.90 8.78
C ILE A 8 -10.40 -1.71 10.26
N THR A 9 -10.39 -2.79 11.05
CA THR A 9 -10.00 -2.76 12.47
C THR A 9 -8.72 -3.56 12.61
N VAL A 10 -7.71 -2.98 13.24
CA VAL A 10 -6.37 -3.55 13.42
C VAL A 10 -5.97 -3.33 14.87
N ASP A 11 -5.64 -4.42 15.58
CA ASP A 11 -5.24 -4.39 16.99
C ASP A 11 -6.20 -3.60 17.91
N GLY A 12 -7.50 -3.66 17.63
CA GLY A 12 -8.55 -2.96 18.37
C GLY A 12 -8.81 -1.51 17.93
N TYR A 13 -8.00 -0.95 17.05
CA TYR A 13 -8.14 0.41 16.53
C TYR A 13 -8.82 0.43 15.15
N ALA A 14 -9.76 1.35 14.96
CA ALA A 14 -10.47 1.51 13.70
C ALA A 14 -9.74 2.46 12.75
N PHE A 15 -9.54 2.03 11.51
CA PHE A 15 -8.92 2.79 10.43
C PHE A 15 -9.85 2.90 9.23
N VAL A 16 -9.63 3.96 8.46
CA VAL A 16 -10.18 4.16 7.13
C VAL A 16 -9.03 4.12 6.14
N TYR A 17 -9.22 3.41 5.03
CA TYR A 17 -8.25 3.36 3.95
C TYR A 17 -8.91 3.50 2.58
N TRP A 18 -8.14 3.96 1.62
CA TRP A 18 -8.52 4.00 0.21
C TRP A 18 -7.25 3.93 -0.64
N TYR A 19 -7.38 3.42 -1.85
CA TYR A 19 -6.24 3.32 -2.75
C TYR A 19 -6.60 3.63 -4.20
N THR A 20 -5.61 4.08 -4.95
CA THR A 20 -5.67 4.21 -6.41
C THR A 20 -4.60 3.31 -7.01
N GLY A 21 -4.99 2.52 -8.01
CA GLY A 21 -4.06 1.75 -8.84
C GLY A 21 -3.79 2.47 -10.17
N GLY A 22 -2.64 2.19 -10.75
CA GLY A 22 -2.10 2.76 -11.98
C GLY A 22 -0.66 2.28 -12.16
N SER A 23 0.14 3.03 -12.91
CA SER A 23 1.61 2.88 -12.95
C SER A 23 2.26 3.00 -11.56
N SER A 24 1.56 3.64 -10.62
CA SER A 24 1.85 3.56 -9.19
C SER A 24 0.61 3.10 -8.42
N PHE A 25 0.83 2.34 -7.36
CA PHE A 25 -0.20 2.04 -6.38
C PHE A 25 -0.07 3.00 -5.19
N ILE A 26 -1.13 3.77 -4.89
CA ILE A 26 -1.14 4.74 -3.79
C ILE A 26 -2.14 4.28 -2.74
N LEU A 27 -1.66 3.92 -1.55
CA LEU A 27 -2.48 3.57 -0.40
C LEU A 27 -2.53 4.75 0.57
N ASN A 28 -3.73 5.13 0.98
CA ASN A 28 -3.95 6.15 1.98
C ASN A 28 -4.57 5.50 3.22
N LEU A 29 -4.06 5.85 4.39
CA LEU A 29 -4.46 5.33 5.69
C LEU A 29 -4.76 6.49 6.64
N SER A 30 -5.82 6.37 7.43
CA SER A 30 -6.17 7.35 8.45
C SER A 30 -6.90 6.68 9.62
N PRO A 31 -6.57 6.98 10.89
CA PRO A 31 -7.36 6.55 12.03
C PRO A 31 -8.79 7.11 11.93
N LYS A 32 -9.79 6.27 12.21
CA LYS A 32 -11.20 6.68 12.10
C LYS A 32 -11.58 7.78 13.10
N GLU A 33 -10.99 7.73 14.29
CA GLU A 33 -11.21 8.69 15.38
C GLU A 33 -10.50 10.02 15.17
N ASN A 34 -9.39 10.04 14.39
CA ASN A 34 -8.62 11.25 14.14
C ASN A 34 -8.25 11.37 12.66
N LYS A 35 -9.15 11.98 11.88
CA LYS A 35 -8.99 12.23 10.45
C LYS A 35 -7.89 13.24 10.10
N ASN A 36 -7.30 13.92 11.09
CA ASN A 36 -6.18 14.84 10.90
C ASN A 36 -4.83 14.12 10.82
N ILE A 37 -4.81 12.80 11.02
CA ILE A 37 -3.66 11.93 10.79
C ILE A 37 -3.90 11.20 9.46
N LYS A 38 -2.96 11.35 8.53
CA LYS A 38 -3.01 10.70 7.22
C LYS A 38 -1.62 10.22 6.83
N ILE A 39 -1.51 8.94 6.50
CA ILE A 39 -0.31 8.33 5.93
C ILE A 39 -0.62 7.93 4.49
N THR A 40 0.28 8.28 3.57
CA THR A 40 0.19 7.93 2.15
C THR A 40 1.41 7.09 1.79
N LEU A 41 1.18 5.89 1.29
CA LEU A 41 2.22 4.97 0.81
C LEU A 41 2.14 4.92 -0.70
N ILE A 42 3.24 5.21 -1.38
CA ILE A 42 3.33 5.19 -2.84
C ILE A 42 4.27 4.05 -3.24
N PHE A 43 3.74 3.09 -3.98
CA PHE A 43 4.50 2.01 -4.60
C PHE A 43 4.65 2.35 -6.07
N GLN A 44 5.83 2.85 -6.46
CA GLN A 44 6.16 3.15 -7.85
C GLN A 44 6.77 1.93 -8.53
N ALA A 45 6.34 1.59 -9.73
CA ALA A 45 6.94 0.53 -10.52
C ALA A 45 6.95 0.93 -11.99
N ASP A 46 7.85 0.34 -12.76
CA ASP A 46 7.97 0.62 -14.19
C ASP A 46 6.99 -0.26 -14.98
N PRO A 47 5.95 0.33 -15.61
CA PRO A 47 5.01 -0.43 -16.41
C PRO A 47 5.67 -0.98 -17.68
N PRO A 48 5.08 -2.01 -18.32
CA PRO A 48 5.44 -2.41 -19.67
C PRO A 48 5.22 -1.25 -20.66
N GLU A 49 5.79 -1.36 -21.85
CA GLU A 49 5.64 -0.35 -22.90
C GLU A 49 4.16 0.03 -23.11
N GLU A 50 3.88 1.33 -23.09
CA GLU A 50 2.53 1.85 -23.25
C GLU A 50 2.15 1.91 -24.73
N GLU A 51 1.18 1.10 -25.13
CA GLU A 51 0.48 1.27 -26.41
C GLU A 51 -0.50 2.46 -26.32
N PRO A 52 -0.78 3.17 -27.43
CA PRO A 52 -1.81 4.21 -27.45
C PRO A 52 -3.14 3.71 -26.87
N HIS A 53 -3.77 4.53 -26.03
CA HIS A 53 -5.04 4.22 -25.35
C HIS A 53 -5.00 3.05 -24.36
N THR A 54 -3.81 2.59 -23.95
CA THR A 54 -3.66 1.54 -22.93
C THR A 54 -3.10 2.14 -21.65
N SER A 55 -3.62 1.72 -20.50
CA SER A 55 -3.02 2.03 -19.20
C SER A 55 -2.71 0.76 -18.43
N TRP A 56 -1.72 0.82 -17.54
CA TRP A 56 -1.29 -0.31 -16.73
C TRP A 56 -1.59 -0.09 -15.25
N SER A 57 -1.88 -1.17 -14.54
CA SER A 57 -2.01 -1.17 -13.07
C SER A 57 -1.43 -2.44 -12.49
N PHE A 58 -0.99 -2.39 -11.24
CA PHE A 58 -0.61 -3.59 -10.49
C PHE A 58 -1.24 -3.60 -9.10
N TYR A 59 -1.46 -4.80 -8.58
CA TYR A 59 -2.01 -5.04 -7.23
C TYR A 59 -1.35 -6.23 -6.56
N ASP A 60 -1.10 -7.28 -7.33
CA ASP A 60 -0.38 -8.48 -6.91
C ASP A 60 1.12 -8.33 -7.15
N ILE A 61 1.89 -8.68 -6.12
CA ILE A 61 3.34 -8.58 -6.09
C ILE A 61 3.88 -9.91 -5.56
N PRO A 62 4.22 -10.85 -6.45
CA PRO A 62 5.18 -11.90 -6.13
C PRO A 62 6.42 -11.33 -5.43
N ALA A 63 6.77 -11.94 -4.31
CA ALA A 63 7.88 -11.56 -3.45
C ALA A 63 8.43 -12.80 -2.75
N GLN A 64 9.52 -12.63 -2.01
CA GLN A 64 10.02 -13.64 -1.08
C GLN A 64 10.01 -13.10 0.35
N ILE A 65 9.79 -13.99 1.32
CA ILE A 65 9.97 -13.72 2.75
C ILE A 65 10.60 -14.94 3.40
N ASN A 66 11.70 -14.75 4.15
CA ASN A 66 12.47 -15.86 4.75
C ASN A 66 12.84 -16.97 3.74
N GLY A 67 13.15 -16.60 2.50
CA GLY A 67 13.48 -17.53 1.42
C GLY A 67 12.30 -18.32 0.83
N MET A 68 11.07 -18.05 1.26
CA MET A 68 9.86 -18.65 0.71
C MET A 68 9.14 -17.68 -0.23
N GLU A 69 8.66 -18.18 -1.35
CA GLU A 69 7.84 -17.42 -2.28
C GLU A 69 6.46 -17.09 -1.68
N THR A 70 6.00 -15.88 -1.93
CA THR A 70 4.70 -15.38 -1.47
C THR A 70 4.15 -14.34 -2.44
N VAL A 71 2.89 -13.95 -2.27
CA VAL A 71 2.24 -12.91 -3.08
C VAL A 71 1.59 -11.88 -2.16
N ILE A 72 2.07 -10.65 -2.24
CA ILE A 72 1.49 -9.49 -1.55
C ILE A 72 0.43 -8.89 -2.48
N HIS A 73 -0.81 -8.81 -2.03
CA HIS A 73 -1.88 -8.12 -2.75
C HIS A 73 -2.24 -6.81 -2.05
N LEU A 74 -1.79 -5.67 -2.59
CA LEU A 74 -1.91 -4.36 -1.94
C LEU A 74 -3.35 -3.86 -1.74
N GLY A 75 -4.30 -4.34 -2.55
CA GLY A 75 -5.73 -4.03 -2.39
C GLY A 75 -6.50 -4.93 -1.41
N LYS A 76 -5.92 -6.02 -0.90
CA LYS A 76 -6.64 -6.98 -0.04
C LYS A 76 -6.57 -6.55 1.43
N PRO A 77 -7.70 -6.58 2.18
CA PRO A 77 -7.74 -6.16 3.58
C PRO A 77 -6.69 -6.82 4.47
N LYS A 78 -6.37 -8.10 4.23
CA LYS A 78 -5.33 -8.83 4.98
C LYS A 78 -3.97 -8.13 4.94
N HIS A 79 -3.43 -7.85 3.76
CA HIS A 79 -2.12 -7.21 3.63
C HIS A 79 -2.15 -5.74 4.09
N ILE A 80 -3.28 -5.06 3.92
CA ILE A 80 -3.46 -3.70 4.45
C ILE A 80 -3.42 -3.72 5.99
N ALA A 81 -4.05 -4.71 6.64
CA ALA A 81 -3.96 -4.88 8.08
C ALA A 81 -2.52 -5.14 8.53
N GLU A 82 -1.77 -6.01 7.83
CA GLU A 82 -0.37 -6.28 8.12
C GLU A 82 0.51 -5.02 8.03
N ILE A 83 0.31 -4.21 6.99
CA ILE A 83 0.98 -2.91 6.83
C ILE A 83 0.62 -1.97 7.99
N ILE A 84 -0.66 -1.86 8.35
CA ILE A 84 -1.10 -0.99 9.46
C ILE A 84 -0.49 -1.47 10.79
N SER A 85 -0.57 -2.76 11.11
CA SER A 85 0.03 -3.32 12.33
C SER A 85 1.52 -3.04 12.39
N TYR A 86 2.24 -3.20 11.28
CA TYR A 86 3.66 -2.87 11.23
C TYR A 86 3.92 -1.38 11.48
N LEU A 87 3.17 -0.49 10.83
CA LEU A 87 3.30 0.96 11.03
C LEU A 87 3.02 1.39 12.47
N ILE A 88 2.02 0.80 13.13
CA ILE A 88 1.73 1.05 14.56
C ILE A 88 2.88 0.58 15.45
N ALA A 89 3.43 -0.60 15.16
CA ALA A 89 4.46 -1.20 15.99
C ALA A 89 5.86 -0.59 15.79
N LYS A 90 6.20 -0.17 14.56
CA LYS A 90 7.57 0.16 14.16
C LYS A 90 7.75 1.58 13.61
N ARG A 91 6.68 2.27 13.22
CA ARG A 91 6.70 3.60 12.60
C ARG A 91 5.78 4.58 13.31
N GLN A 92 5.84 4.62 14.64
CA GLN A 92 4.96 5.47 15.48
C GLN A 92 5.08 6.96 15.14
N GLU A 93 6.25 7.39 14.69
CA GLU A 93 6.55 8.74 14.23
C GLU A 93 5.68 9.20 13.05
N LEU A 94 5.06 8.27 12.31
CA LEU A 94 4.19 8.60 11.18
C LEU A 94 2.75 8.93 11.59
N TRP A 95 2.39 8.69 12.86
CA TRP A 95 1.02 8.92 13.37
C TRP A 95 0.87 10.28 14.07
N ILE A 96 1.60 11.30 13.63
CA ILE A 96 1.57 12.65 14.20
C ILE A 96 0.44 13.49 13.57
N GLN A 97 -0.32 14.19 14.40
CA GLN A 97 -1.41 15.06 13.96
C GLN A 97 -0.90 16.31 13.21
N GLY A 98 -1.66 16.74 12.20
CA GLY A 98 -1.48 18.07 11.58
C GLY A 98 -0.46 18.13 10.45
N ARG A 99 0.20 17.01 10.11
CA ARG A 99 1.04 16.89 8.90
C ARG A 99 0.77 15.57 8.20
N PRO A 100 0.26 15.58 6.95
CA PRO A 100 0.20 14.38 6.13
C PRO A 100 1.60 13.77 5.96
N GLN A 101 1.73 12.47 6.23
CA GLN A 101 2.95 11.73 5.98
C GLN A 101 2.86 11.08 4.60
N VAL A 102 3.92 11.19 3.81
CA VAL A 102 4.02 10.57 2.49
C VAL A 102 5.31 9.77 2.45
N LEU A 103 5.18 8.48 2.17
CA LEU A 103 6.29 7.57 1.86
C LEU A 103 6.24 7.29 0.36
N ASP A 104 7.07 8.00 -0.40
CA ASP A 104 7.21 7.92 -1.85
C ASP A 104 7.89 6.62 -2.32
N HIS A 105 8.70 6.01 -1.46
CA HIS A 105 9.36 4.72 -1.66
C HIS A 105 8.80 3.63 -0.74
N ALA A 106 7.49 3.37 -0.80
CA ALA A 106 6.84 2.40 0.11
C ALA A 106 7.31 0.94 -0.04
N TRP A 107 8.10 0.62 -1.07
CA TRP A 107 8.82 -0.64 -1.17
C TRP A 107 9.76 -0.88 0.01
N ASP A 108 10.39 0.18 0.54
CA ASP A 108 11.31 0.06 1.66
C ASP A 108 10.58 -0.38 2.93
N LEU A 109 9.32 0.04 3.10
CA LEU A 109 8.46 -0.47 4.17
C LEU A 109 8.28 -2.00 4.08
N LEU A 110 8.05 -2.52 2.86
CA LEU A 110 7.93 -3.98 2.67
C LEU A 110 9.27 -4.68 2.91
N LYS A 111 10.40 -4.07 2.55
CA LYS A 111 11.73 -4.60 2.87
C LYS A 111 11.96 -4.69 4.38
N GLU A 112 11.58 -3.66 5.13
CA GLU A 112 11.68 -3.66 6.58
C GLU A 112 10.77 -4.72 7.23
N MET A 113 9.62 -5.02 6.61
CA MET A 113 8.74 -6.13 7.00
C MET A 113 9.33 -7.52 6.66
N GLY A 114 10.49 -7.58 5.99
CA GLY A 114 11.21 -8.80 5.65
C GLY A 114 10.96 -9.33 4.23
N TYR A 115 10.23 -8.59 3.40
CA TYR A 115 10.00 -8.98 2.01
C TYR A 115 11.14 -8.56 1.08
N CYS A 116 11.40 -9.35 0.04
CA CYS A 116 12.35 -9.02 -1.01
C CYS A 116 11.88 -9.54 -2.39
N GLU A 117 12.69 -9.32 -3.44
CA GLU A 117 12.44 -9.83 -4.79
C GLU A 117 11.06 -9.45 -5.37
N PHE A 118 10.69 -8.18 -5.24
CA PHE A 118 9.39 -7.67 -5.69
C PHE A 118 9.25 -7.72 -7.21
N LYS A 119 8.21 -8.41 -7.69
CA LYS A 119 7.90 -8.52 -9.13
C LYS A 119 6.44 -8.16 -9.38
N PRO A 120 6.07 -6.87 -9.45
CA PRO A 120 4.69 -6.45 -9.68
C PRO A 120 4.08 -7.11 -10.92
N ILE A 121 2.87 -7.67 -10.79
CA ILE A 121 2.13 -8.21 -11.93
C ILE A 121 1.29 -7.11 -12.55
N TRP A 122 1.57 -6.80 -13.81
CA TRP A 122 0.89 -5.77 -14.57
C TRP A 122 -0.42 -6.26 -15.19
N ILE A 123 -1.47 -5.46 -15.03
CA ILE A 123 -2.81 -5.67 -15.55
C ILE A 123 -3.11 -4.54 -16.54
N ARG A 124 -3.42 -4.93 -17.78
CA ARG A 124 -3.84 -4.01 -18.83
C ARG A 124 -5.23 -3.45 -18.51
N GLN A 125 -5.37 -2.13 -18.55
CA GLN A 125 -6.63 -1.40 -18.41
C GLN A 125 -6.96 -0.71 -19.75
N TRP A 126 -8.23 -0.80 -20.15
CA TRP A 126 -8.80 -0.24 -21.37
C TRP A 126 -9.68 0.97 -21.04
#